data_AF-A0A7G9P620-F1
#
_entry.id   AF-A0A7G9P620-F1
#
_cell.length_a   1.000
_cell.length_b   1.000
_cell.length_c   1.000
_cell.angle_alpha   90.00
_cell.angle_beta   90.00
_cell.angle_gamma   90.00
#
_symmetry.space_group_name_H-M   'P 1'
#
loop_
_entity.id
_entity.type
_entity.pdbx_description
1 polymer ?
#
loop_
_entity_poly.entity_id
_entity_poly.type
_entity_poly.pdbx_seq_one_letter_code
_entity_poly.pdbx_strand_id
1 'polypeptide(L)'
;NVIEDADGKRNNILVLADKQCTVNQGLSSVRGGQMATYMYSPEGDAKSRLKKPRLFAGDQWIDTTWDEALQIYAGLAKKILDKDGPAELAFNCFDHGGAGGGFENTWGTGKLMFTALQTPLVRIHNRP
;
A
#
# COMPACT_ATOMS: atom_id res chain seq x y z
N ASN A 1 15.22 16.57 -2.48
CA ASN A 1 15.65 15.17 -2.24
C ASN A 1 16.29 14.63 -3.51
N VAL A 2 17.09 13.57 -3.45
CA VAL A 2 17.62 12.86 -4.62
C VAL A 2 17.02 11.46 -4.64
N ILE A 3 16.37 11.10 -5.74
CA ILE A 3 15.80 9.76 -5.94
C ILE A 3 16.63 8.99 -6.96
N GLU A 4 16.54 7.67 -6.92
CA GLU A 4 17.17 6.76 -7.88
C GLU A 4 16.09 5.91 -8.54
N ASP A 5 16.06 5.92 -9.86
CA ASP A 5 15.15 5.11 -10.67
C ASP A 5 15.67 3.67 -10.80
N ALA A 6 14.84 2.76 -11.32
CA ALA A 6 15.19 1.34 -11.45
C ALA A 6 16.38 1.07 -12.39
N ASP A 7 16.69 2.01 -13.28
CA ASP A 7 17.86 1.98 -14.17
C ASP A 7 19.14 2.51 -13.51
N GLY A 8 19.08 2.88 -12.22
CA GLY A 8 20.20 3.44 -11.45
C GLY A 8 20.41 4.94 -11.69
N LYS A 9 19.58 5.60 -12.50
CA LYS A 9 19.69 7.04 -12.75
C LYS A 9 19.25 7.83 -11.53
N ARG A 10 20.09 8.79 -11.12
CA ARG A 10 19.80 9.68 -9.99
C ARG A 10 19.21 11.00 -10.46
N ASN A 11 18.12 11.42 -9.83
CA ASN A 11 17.42 12.66 -10.16
C ASN A 11 17.19 13.52 -8.92
N ASN A 12 17.45 14.81 -9.03
CA ASN A 12 17.04 15.79 -8.02
C ASN A 12 15.53 16.02 -8.15
N ILE A 13 14.82 16.01 -7.02
CA ILE A 13 13.39 16.33 -6.97
C ILE A 13 13.11 17.51 -6.04
N LEU A 14 12.13 18.30 -6.48
CA LEU A 14 11.56 19.43 -5.78
C LEU A 14 10.04 19.33 -5.86
N VAL A 15 9.37 19.27 -4.71
CA VAL A 15 7.91 19.23 -4.61
C VAL A 15 7.45 20.49 -3.91
N LEU A 16 6.76 21.37 -4.65
CA LEU A 16 6.28 22.67 -4.16
C LEU A 16 4.78 22.79 -4.35
N ALA A 17 4.16 23.64 -3.53
CA ALA A 17 2.76 23.99 -3.68
C ALA A 17 2.55 24.83 -4.94
N ASP A 18 1.54 24.47 -5.73
CA ASP A 18 1.12 25.26 -6.87
C ASP A 18 0.42 26.55 -6.40
N LYS A 19 0.92 27.69 -6.87
CA LYS A 19 0.40 29.03 -6.57
C LYS A 19 -0.93 29.31 -7.25
N GLN A 20 -1.24 28.62 -8.35
CA GLN A 20 -2.48 28.80 -9.11
C GLN A 20 -3.63 27.93 -8.60
N CYS A 21 -3.35 26.93 -7.76
CA CYS A 21 -4.37 26.07 -7.20
C CYS A 21 -5.33 26.86 -6.30
N THR A 22 -6.63 26.84 -6.62
CA THR A 22 -7.66 27.59 -5.89
C THR A 22 -7.90 27.11 -4.46
N VAL A 23 -7.50 25.87 -4.14
CA VAL A 23 -7.71 25.26 -2.82
C VAL A 23 -6.73 25.80 -1.78
N ASN A 24 -5.44 25.82 -2.12
CA ASN A 24 -4.37 26.20 -1.18
C ASN A 24 -3.65 27.49 -1.55
N GLN A 25 -3.86 28.04 -2.76
CA GLN A 25 -3.30 29.32 -3.21
C GLN A 25 -1.78 29.42 -3.00
N GLY A 26 -1.05 28.33 -3.23
CA GLY A 26 0.40 28.26 -3.02
C GLY A 26 0.86 28.01 -1.58
N LEU A 27 -0.06 27.87 -0.62
CA LEU A 27 0.30 27.50 0.75
C LEU A 27 0.69 26.01 0.83
N SER A 28 1.72 25.72 1.63
CA SER A 28 2.14 24.36 1.94
C SER A 28 2.16 24.16 3.45
N SER A 29 1.40 23.17 3.93
CA SER A 29 1.43 22.82 5.35
C SER A 29 2.74 22.12 5.72
N VAL A 30 3.05 22.04 7.02
CA VAL A 30 4.23 21.30 7.49
C VAL A 30 4.25 19.84 7.03
N ARG A 31 3.08 19.20 6.86
CA ARG A 31 2.98 17.82 6.36
C ARG A 31 3.20 17.73 4.85
N GLY A 32 2.54 18.62 4.09
CA GLY A 32 2.65 18.65 2.63
C GLY A 32 4.02 19.11 2.13
N GLY A 33 4.65 20.07 2.83
CA GLY A 33 5.98 20.58 2.49
C GLY A 33 7.10 19.56 2.62
N GLN A 34 6.87 18.45 3.35
CA GLN A 34 7.83 17.37 3.54
C GLN A 34 7.70 16.25 2.51
N MET A 35 6.76 16.34 1.55
CA MET A 35 6.52 15.26 0.58
C MET A 35 7.79 14.81 -0.17
N ALA A 36 8.66 15.75 -0.55
CA ALA A 36 9.93 15.40 -1.21
C ALA A 36 10.84 14.56 -0.31
N THR A 37 10.85 14.81 1.01
CA THR A 37 11.62 14.07 2.01
C THR A 37 11.08 12.64 2.19
N TYR A 38 9.78 12.44 2.04
CA TYR A 38 9.13 11.13 2.19
C TYR A 38 9.22 10.24 0.94
N MET A 39 9.65 10.78 -0.20
CA MET A 39 9.95 9.97 -1.38
C MET A 39 11.13 9.04 -1.09
N TYR A 40 11.03 7.82 -1.63
CA TYR A 40 12.04 6.79 -1.37
C TYR A 40 13.42 7.21 -1.87
N SER A 41 14.41 7.10 -0.99
CA SER A 41 15.82 7.03 -1.33
C SER A 41 16.50 6.04 -0.38
N PRO A 42 17.60 5.38 -0.80
CA PRO A 42 18.25 4.36 0.04
C PRO A 42 18.80 4.91 1.35
N GLU A 43 19.19 6.19 1.38
CA GLU A 43 19.78 6.85 2.56
C GLU A 43 18.79 7.77 3.31
N GLY A 44 17.60 8.02 2.77
CA GLY A 44 16.62 8.97 3.33
C GLY A 44 15.68 8.39 4.40
N ASP A 45 14.73 9.21 4.83
CA ASP A 45 13.75 8.87 5.89
C ASP A 45 12.91 7.63 5.54
N ALA A 46 12.66 7.42 4.26
CA ALA A 46 11.91 6.29 3.75
C ALA A 46 12.76 5.02 3.48
N LYS A 47 14.00 4.93 3.98
CA LYS A 47 14.89 3.77 3.77
C LYS A 47 14.30 2.42 4.21
N SER A 48 13.41 2.45 5.20
CA SER A 48 12.71 1.27 5.74
C SER A 48 11.48 0.85 4.91
N ARG A 49 11.22 1.46 3.76
CA ARG A 49 10.13 1.08 2.85
C ARG A 49 10.24 -0.40 2.48
N LEU A 50 9.12 -1.13 2.53
CA LEU A 50 9.06 -2.51 2.05
C LEU A 50 9.37 -2.55 0.55
N LYS A 51 10.37 -3.36 0.16
CA LYS A 51 10.84 -3.50 -1.22
C LYS A 51 10.59 -4.90 -1.81
N LYS A 52 10.36 -5.87 -0.95
CA LYS A 52 10.12 -7.28 -1.29
C LYS A 52 9.04 -7.84 -0.38
N PRO A 53 8.31 -8.88 -0.83
CA PRO A 53 7.48 -9.68 0.06
C PRO A 53 8.29 -10.19 1.26
N ARG A 54 7.67 -10.17 2.44
CA ARG A 54 8.25 -10.62 3.70
C ARG A 54 7.41 -11.78 4.23
N LEU A 55 8.06 -12.89 4.58
CA LEU A 55 7.42 -14.07 5.16
C LEU A 55 7.94 -14.26 6.58
N PHE A 56 7.01 -14.53 7.51
CA PHE A 56 7.37 -14.97 8.85
C PHE A 56 7.48 -16.50 8.87
N ALA A 57 8.70 -17.02 8.93
CA ALA A 57 9.00 -18.44 8.82
C ALA A 57 9.40 -19.01 10.18
N GLY A 58 8.41 -19.28 11.03
CA GLY A 58 8.60 -19.86 12.36
C GLY A 58 9.03 -18.84 13.40
N ASP A 59 10.30 -18.43 13.38
CA ASP A 59 10.91 -17.55 14.40
C ASP A 59 11.49 -16.24 13.83
N GLN A 60 11.49 -16.07 12.50
CA GLN A 60 12.14 -14.93 11.85
C GLN A 60 11.40 -14.43 10.60
N TRP A 61 11.68 -13.17 10.25
CA TRP A 61 11.23 -12.55 9.01
C TRP A 61 12.29 -12.67 7.92
N ILE A 62 11.91 -13.31 6.82
CA ILE A 62 12.75 -13.47 5.63
C ILE A 62 12.15 -12.76 4.41
N ASP A 63 12.99 -12.42 3.44
CA ASP A 63 12.53 -12.03 2.11
C ASP A 63 12.08 -13.27 1.35
N THR A 64 11.03 -13.14 0.53
CA THR A 64 10.57 -14.18 -0.39
C THR A 64 10.26 -13.56 -1.77
N THR A 65 9.91 -14.41 -2.74
CA THR A 65 9.48 -13.99 -4.08
C THR A 65 7.99 -13.63 -4.09
N TRP A 66 7.56 -12.89 -5.10
CA TRP A 66 6.13 -12.64 -5.31
C TRP A 66 5.35 -13.92 -5.56
N ASP A 67 5.91 -14.85 -6.35
CA ASP A 67 5.24 -16.11 -6.68
C ASP A 67 4.99 -16.95 -5.43
N GLU A 68 5.99 -17.12 -4.57
CA GLU A 68 5.85 -17.88 -3.32
C GLU A 68 4.85 -17.21 -2.36
N ALA A 69 4.96 -15.88 -2.17
CA ALA A 69 4.04 -15.14 -1.30
C ALA A 69 2.58 -15.26 -1.78
N LEU A 70 2.35 -15.12 -3.10
CA LEU A 70 1.02 -15.23 -3.68
C LEU A 70 0.50 -16.66 -3.67
N GLN A 71 1.36 -17.67 -3.89
CA GLN A 71 0.97 -19.07 -3.81
C GLN A 71 0.50 -19.44 -2.41
N ILE A 72 1.21 -19.00 -1.37
CA ILE A 72 0.80 -19.22 0.03
C ILE A 72 -0.52 -18.49 0.31
N TYR A 73 -0.61 -17.20 -0.03
CA TYR A 73 -1.80 -16.38 0.25
C TYR A 73 -3.05 -16.93 -0.45
N ALA A 74 -2.98 -17.13 -1.77
CA ALA A 74 -4.10 -17.61 -2.56
C ALA A 74 -4.44 -19.07 -2.23
N GLY A 75 -3.44 -19.92 -1.96
CA GLY A 75 -3.64 -21.33 -1.58
C GLY A 75 -4.41 -21.45 -0.26
N LEU A 76 -4.05 -20.65 0.75
CA LEU A 76 -4.76 -20.63 2.03
C LEU A 76 -6.17 -20.04 1.88
N ALA A 77 -6.31 -18.91 1.17
CA ALA A 77 -7.61 -18.30 0.93
C ALA A 77 -8.56 -19.25 0.20
N LYS A 78 -8.08 -19.94 -0.84
CA LYS A 78 -8.86 -20.96 -1.56
C LYS A 78 -9.28 -22.11 -0.63
N LYS A 79 -8.36 -22.63 0.18
CA LYS A 79 -8.64 -23.72 1.11
C LYS A 79 -9.73 -23.34 2.13
N ILE A 80 -9.70 -22.11 2.64
CA ILE A 80 -10.73 -21.58 3.54
C ILE A 80 -12.07 -21.47 2.81
N LEU A 81 -12.08 -20.90 1.61
CA LEU A 81 -13.29 -20.76 0.80
C LEU A 81 -13.94 -22.12 0.48
N ASP A 82 -13.14 -23.11 0.09
CA ASP A 82 -13.62 -24.45 -0.25
C ASP A 82 -14.21 -25.19 0.96
N LYS A 83 -13.67 -24.96 2.17
CA LYS A 83 -13.99 -25.74 3.36
C LYS A 83 -15.03 -25.07 4.25
N ASP A 84 -14.87 -23.77 4.49
CA ASP A 84 -15.58 -23.02 5.52
C ASP A 84 -16.37 -21.83 4.94
N GLY A 85 -16.10 -21.44 3.70
CA GLY A 85 -16.83 -20.40 2.97
C GLY A 85 -16.28 -18.98 3.17
N PRO A 86 -16.90 -17.97 2.51
CA PRO A 86 -16.34 -16.62 2.44
C PRO A 86 -16.42 -15.82 3.76
N ALA A 87 -17.29 -16.21 4.70
CA ALA A 87 -17.40 -15.55 6.00
C ALA A 87 -16.15 -15.68 6.89
N GLU A 88 -15.29 -16.65 6.60
CA GLU A 88 -14.04 -16.90 7.35
C GLU A 88 -12.83 -16.14 6.80
N LEU A 89 -12.99 -15.36 5.72
CA LEU A 89 -11.94 -14.49 5.21
C LEU A 89 -12.10 -13.07 5.74
N ALA A 90 -11.27 -12.68 6.70
CA ALA A 90 -11.31 -11.35 7.30
C ALA A 90 -10.42 -10.33 6.57
N PHE A 91 -10.93 -9.10 6.39
CA PHE A 91 -10.14 -7.97 5.92
C PHE A 91 -10.34 -6.72 6.79
N ASN A 92 -9.25 -5.98 7.01
CA ASN A 92 -9.29 -4.59 7.46
C ASN A 92 -8.64 -3.73 6.38
N CYS A 93 -9.46 -2.96 5.66
CA CYS A 93 -9.02 -2.26 4.46
C CYS A 93 -9.28 -0.74 4.56
N PHE A 94 -8.46 0.04 3.86
CA PHE A 94 -8.70 1.46 3.64
C PHE A 94 -9.93 1.65 2.74
N ASP A 95 -10.64 2.77 2.92
CA ASP A 95 -11.78 3.19 2.11
C ASP A 95 -11.70 4.67 1.71
N HIS A 96 -10.55 5.32 1.96
CA HIS A 96 -10.35 6.76 1.79
C HIS A 96 -9.66 7.12 0.47
N GLY A 97 -9.53 8.42 0.20
CA GLY A 97 -8.74 8.97 -0.91
C GLY A 97 -7.25 9.18 -0.56
N GLY A 98 -6.48 9.76 -1.49
CA GLY A 98 -5.07 10.13 -1.24
C GLY A 98 -4.11 8.93 -1.16
N ALA A 99 -2.93 9.15 -0.55
CA ALA A 99 -1.91 8.10 -0.42
C ALA A 99 -2.42 6.93 0.44
N GLY A 100 -2.26 5.70 -0.03
CA GLY A 100 -2.80 4.50 0.61
C GLY A 100 -4.30 4.28 0.35
N GLY A 101 -4.92 5.04 -0.55
CA GLY A 101 -6.31 4.91 -0.96
C GLY A 101 -6.51 5.38 -2.40
N GLY A 102 -7.62 6.06 -2.69
CA GLY A 102 -7.94 6.57 -4.03
C GLY A 102 -8.85 5.63 -4.84
N PHE A 103 -9.32 6.10 -6.00
CA PHE A 103 -10.31 5.37 -6.80
C PHE A 103 -9.78 4.03 -7.30
N GLU A 104 -8.55 4.00 -7.76
CA GLU A 104 -7.92 2.82 -8.34
C GLU A 104 -7.77 1.72 -7.28
N ASN A 105 -7.30 2.10 -6.10
CA ASN A 105 -7.03 1.17 -5.01
C ASN A 105 -8.32 0.68 -4.35
N THR A 106 -9.27 1.57 -4.06
CA THR A 106 -10.56 1.19 -3.47
C THR A 106 -11.39 0.33 -4.42
N TRP A 107 -11.32 0.60 -5.74
CA TRP A 107 -11.92 -0.28 -6.74
C TRP A 107 -11.25 -1.66 -6.77
N GLY A 108 -9.91 -1.71 -6.82
CA GLY A 108 -9.17 -2.97 -6.86
C GLY A 108 -9.44 -3.87 -5.64
N THR A 109 -9.28 -3.32 -4.43
CA THR A 109 -9.52 -4.07 -3.19
C THR A 109 -10.99 -4.40 -3.02
N GLY A 110 -11.90 -3.46 -3.30
CA GLY A 110 -13.35 -3.67 -3.22
C GLY A 110 -13.82 -4.77 -4.17
N LYS A 111 -13.35 -4.77 -5.43
CA LYS A 111 -13.69 -5.81 -6.40
C LYS A 111 -13.17 -7.19 -5.98
N LEU A 112 -11.95 -7.25 -5.43
CA LEU A 112 -11.41 -8.50 -4.90
C LEU A 112 -12.26 -9.01 -3.72
N MET A 113 -12.48 -8.19 -2.69
CA MET A 113 -13.18 -8.60 -1.47
C MET A 113 -14.66 -8.91 -1.71
N PHE A 114 -15.37 -8.04 -2.44
CA PHE A 114 -16.83 -8.08 -2.52
C PHE A 114 -17.37 -8.77 -3.77
N THR A 115 -16.64 -8.78 -4.89
CA THR A 115 -17.08 -9.45 -6.12
C THR A 115 -16.47 -10.84 -6.28
N ALA A 116 -15.15 -10.96 -6.12
CA ALA A 116 -14.45 -12.22 -6.34
C ALA A 116 -14.52 -13.15 -5.12
N LEU A 117 -14.08 -12.69 -3.95
CA LEU A 117 -14.05 -13.48 -2.72
C LEU A 117 -15.42 -13.51 -2.00
N GLN A 118 -16.25 -12.49 -2.22
CA GLN A 118 -17.59 -12.35 -1.63
C GLN A 118 -17.61 -12.46 -0.10
N THR A 119 -16.54 -12.03 0.56
CA THR A 119 -16.48 -12.06 2.04
C THR A 119 -17.32 -10.94 2.65
N PRO A 120 -18.21 -11.24 3.62
CA PRO A 120 -18.88 -10.24 4.42
C PRO A 120 -18.02 -9.73 5.60
N LEU A 121 -16.94 -10.43 5.98
CA LEU A 121 -16.13 -10.11 7.16
C LEU A 121 -15.07 -9.06 6.84
N VAL A 122 -15.54 -7.85 6.50
CA VAL A 122 -14.69 -6.73 6.12
C VAL A 122 -14.99 -5.53 6.99
N ARG A 123 -13.94 -4.94 7.57
CA ARG A 123 -14.00 -3.65 8.26
C ARG A 123 -13.19 -2.58 7.54
N ILE A 124 -13.51 -1.34 7.87
CA ILE A 124 -12.82 -0.15 7.39
C ILE A 124 -11.72 0.25 8.41
N HIS A 125 -10.68 0.89 7.90
CA HIS A 125 -9.49 1.31 8.65
C HIS A 125 -9.75 2.04 9.98
N ASN A 126 -10.82 2.84 10.10
CA ASN A 126 -11.07 3.74 11.23
C ASN A 126 -12.24 3.36 12.14
N ARG A 127 -12.83 2.17 11.97
CA ARG A 127 -13.94 1.69 12.82
C ARG A 127 -13.49 0.48 13.64
N PRO A 128 -13.28 0.62 14.97
CA PRO A 128 -12.77 -0.44 15.84
C PRO A 128 -13.65 -1.69 15.84
#